data_AF-A0A0F9BC64-F1
#
_entry.id   AF-A0A0F9BC64-F1
#
_cell.length_a   1.000
_cell.length_b   1.000
_cell.length_c   1.000
_cell.angle_alpha   90.00
_cell.angle_beta   90.00
_cell.angle_gamma   90.00
#
_symmetry.space_group_name_H-M   'P 1'
#
loop_
_entity.id
_entity.type
_entity.pdbx_description
1 polymer ?
#
loop_
_entity_poly.entity_id
_entity_poly.type
_entity_poly.pdbx_seq_one_letter_code
_entity_poly.pdbx_strand_id
1 'polypeptide(L)'
;MTRSISAELLAAQQGNYRPAINLVFHDRDDNNTEDFSFAVGTSNRLIQCQFHEYLYDDYGFVVLRNNDLAIPDLKGWWVEPGFGADTSVGGFGGSGEEYEKIRRYWVTNQQKISAPGNQIVILQFEGIWRRMMRHLMLTLGISPVFGATMQKTIYDILEFFIEENLKADVASSGDRAYMASTLEAIGDQSDTIIDIITVFFDLNEHYIESVGEIMQRAQNLTKCYLRVKKGMVFEVRYPQTSDSGDATYY
;
A
#
# COMPACT_ATOMS: atom_id res chain seq x y z
N MET A 1 10.72 11.18 -7.77
CA MET A 1 9.62 12.14 -8.03
C MET A 1 9.20 12.78 -6.72
N THR A 2 9.41 14.09 -6.60
CA THR A 2 8.91 14.92 -5.49
C THR A 2 7.39 14.90 -5.52
N ARG A 3 6.72 14.64 -4.38
CA ARG A 3 5.26 14.74 -4.28
C ARG A 3 4.89 16.23 -4.41
N SER A 4 4.55 16.71 -5.61
CA SER A 4 4.03 18.07 -5.77
C SER A 4 2.51 18.03 -5.61
N ILE A 5 2.02 18.51 -4.46
CA ILE A 5 0.63 18.92 -4.33
C ILE A 5 0.40 20.14 -5.23
N SER A 6 -0.81 20.27 -5.80
CA SER A 6 -1.18 21.45 -6.58
C SER A 6 -1.06 22.70 -5.69
N ALA A 7 -0.78 23.86 -6.30
CA ALA A 7 -0.68 25.12 -5.55
C ALA A 7 -2.03 25.46 -4.89
N GLU A 8 -3.12 25.06 -5.54
CA GLU A 8 -4.50 25.18 -5.13
C GLU A 8 -4.80 24.30 -3.91
N LEU A 9 -4.34 23.04 -3.88
CA LEU A 9 -4.50 22.15 -2.72
C LEU A 9 -3.70 22.66 -1.53
N LEU A 10 -2.47 23.12 -1.73
CA LEU A 10 -1.67 23.74 -0.67
C LEU A 10 -2.37 24.98 -0.11
N ALA A 11 -2.89 25.86 -0.97
CA ALA A 11 -3.62 27.04 -0.56
C ALA A 11 -4.91 26.70 0.20
N ALA A 12 -5.64 25.67 -0.22
CA ALA A 12 -6.84 25.20 0.46
C ALA A 12 -6.55 24.58 1.85
N GLN A 13 -5.46 23.82 1.97
CA GLN A 13 -4.99 23.28 3.26
C GLN A 13 -4.55 24.36 4.23
N GLN A 14 -3.97 25.46 3.74
CA GLN A 14 -3.56 26.61 4.55
C GLN A 14 -4.69 27.62 4.81
N GLY A 15 -5.81 27.48 4.10
CA GLY A 15 -6.94 28.41 4.13
C GLY A 15 -8.16 27.87 4.89
N ASN A 16 -9.34 28.12 4.33
CA ASN A 16 -10.61 27.67 4.92
C ASN A 16 -10.85 26.20 4.53
N TYR A 17 -10.25 25.31 5.31
CA TYR A 17 -10.13 23.88 5.02
C TYR A 17 -11.47 23.15 5.08
N ARG A 18 -11.88 22.57 3.95
CA ARG A 18 -12.91 21.53 3.89
C ARG A 18 -12.22 20.22 3.48
N PRO A 19 -12.15 19.21 4.36
CA PRO A 19 -11.46 17.96 4.03
C PRO A 19 -12.20 17.22 2.92
N ALA A 20 -11.43 16.70 1.97
CA ALA A 20 -11.88 15.74 0.98
C ALA A 20 -11.14 14.43 1.24
N ILE A 21 -11.88 13.36 1.50
CA ILE A 21 -11.29 12.03 1.76
C ILE A 21 -11.84 11.06 0.73
N ASN A 22 -10.96 10.49 -0.09
CA ASN A 22 -11.31 9.45 -1.04
C ASN A 22 -11.15 8.07 -0.40
N LEU A 23 -12.24 7.30 -0.34
CA LEU A 23 -12.29 5.93 0.17
C LEU A 23 -13.16 5.05 -0.74
N VAL A 24 -12.67 4.84 -1.97
CA VAL A 24 -13.24 3.85 -2.90
C VAL A 24 -12.61 2.48 -2.65
N PHE A 25 -13.44 1.53 -2.28
CA PHE A 25 -13.07 0.14 -2.08
C PHE A 25 -13.26 -0.61 -3.39
N HIS A 26 -12.30 -1.47 -3.68
CA HIS A 26 -12.29 -2.31 -4.87
C HIS A 26 -12.23 -3.77 -4.43
N ASP A 27 -13.04 -4.61 -5.06
CA ASP A 27 -12.98 -6.04 -4.81
C ASP A 27 -11.66 -6.66 -5.30
N ARG A 28 -11.50 -7.96 -5.08
CA ARG A 28 -10.25 -8.68 -5.38
C ARG A 28 -9.85 -8.62 -6.86
N ASP A 29 -10.85 -8.56 -7.74
CA ASP A 29 -10.69 -8.60 -9.20
C ASP A 29 -10.83 -7.22 -9.86
N ASP A 30 -11.08 -6.17 -9.07
CA ASP A 30 -11.38 -4.81 -9.55
C ASP A 30 -12.66 -4.74 -10.40
N ASN A 31 -13.60 -5.67 -10.18
CA ASN A 31 -14.88 -5.77 -10.87
C ASN A 31 -15.99 -4.97 -10.20
N ASN A 32 -15.92 -4.82 -8.89
CA ASN A 32 -16.91 -4.10 -8.09
C ASN A 32 -16.24 -3.02 -7.25
N THR A 33 -16.94 -1.89 -7.09
CA THR A 33 -16.50 -0.78 -6.24
C THR A 33 -17.58 -0.35 -5.26
N GLU A 34 -17.14 0.03 -4.06
CA GLU A 34 -17.99 0.60 -3.02
C GLU A 34 -17.38 1.92 -2.55
N ASP A 35 -18.12 3.01 -2.68
CA ASP A 35 -17.64 4.36 -2.40
C ASP A 35 -18.11 4.85 -1.02
N PHE A 36 -17.17 5.04 -0.10
CA PHE A 36 -17.39 5.62 1.21
C PHE A 36 -16.60 6.92 1.42
N SER A 37 -16.28 7.60 0.32
CA SER A 37 -15.58 8.88 0.32
C SER A 37 -16.34 9.93 1.12
N PHE A 38 -15.58 10.78 1.82
CA PHE A 38 -16.10 11.96 2.48
C PHE A 38 -16.15 13.09 1.46
N ALA A 39 -17.28 13.15 0.74
CA ALA A 39 -17.65 14.22 -0.17
C ALA A 39 -18.89 14.96 0.37
N VAL A 40 -19.20 16.14 -0.17
CA VAL A 40 -20.33 17.01 0.25
C VAL A 40 -21.74 16.37 0.02
N GLY A 41 -21.81 15.09 -0.36
CA GLY A 41 -23.03 14.34 -0.69
C GLY A 41 -23.70 13.59 0.47
N THR A 42 -24.92 13.11 0.20
CA THR A 42 -25.84 12.41 1.13
C THR A 42 -25.44 10.96 1.46
N SER A 43 -24.42 10.40 0.82
CA SER A 43 -23.92 9.03 1.02
C SER A 43 -22.84 8.91 2.09
N ASN A 44 -22.48 10.01 2.76
CA ASN A 44 -21.37 10.04 3.70
C ASN A 44 -21.64 9.17 4.94
N ARG A 45 -20.93 8.04 5.01
CA ARG A 45 -20.96 7.09 6.13
C ARG A 45 -19.70 7.16 6.99
N LEU A 46 -18.68 7.91 6.56
CA LEU A 46 -17.40 7.93 7.24
C LEU A 46 -17.52 8.65 8.59
N ILE A 47 -17.17 7.95 9.67
CA ILE A 47 -17.09 8.51 11.03
C ILE A 47 -15.64 8.85 11.36
N GLN A 48 -14.73 7.91 11.09
CA GLN A 48 -13.32 8.05 11.41
C GLN A 48 -12.49 7.20 10.44
N CYS A 49 -11.32 7.70 10.07
CA CYS A 49 -10.30 6.91 9.40
C CYS A 49 -8.93 7.26 9.98
N GLN A 50 -8.07 6.26 10.09
CA GLN A 50 -6.68 6.44 10.47
C GLN A 50 -5.82 5.42 9.72
N PHE A 51 -4.73 5.90 9.14
CA PHE A 51 -3.75 5.07 8.46
C PHE A 51 -2.37 5.38 9.02
N HIS A 52 -1.62 4.32 9.30
CA HIS A 52 -0.28 4.39 9.85
C HIS A 52 0.71 3.93 8.81
N GLU A 53 1.59 4.86 8.46
CA GLU A 53 2.59 4.68 7.43
C GLU A 53 3.95 4.35 8.05
N TYR A 54 4.20 3.07 8.31
CA TYR A 54 5.50 2.58 8.78
C TYR A 54 6.33 2.01 7.61
N LEU A 55 7.58 1.67 7.85
CA LEU A 55 8.46 1.16 6.78
C LEU A 55 8.08 -0.27 6.38
N TYR A 56 7.84 -1.14 7.37
CA TYR A 56 7.57 -2.56 7.17
C TYR A 56 6.29 -3.04 7.89
N ASP A 57 5.50 -2.13 8.45
CA ASP A 57 4.39 -2.48 9.35
C ASP A 57 3.16 -1.58 9.19
N ASP A 58 2.70 -1.42 7.95
CA ASP A 58 1.56 -0.55 7.66
C ASP A 58 0.23 -1.16 8.10
N TYR A 59 -0.60 -0.32 8.71
CA TYR A 59 -1.95 -0.71 9.08
C TYR A 59 -2.87 0.51 9.13
N GLY A 60 -4.17 0.26 9.23
CA GLY A 60 -5.14 1.32 9.41
C GLY A 60 -6.45 0.80 9.95
N PHE A 61 -7.36 1.71 10.25
CA PHE A 61 -8.74 1.39 10.53
C PHE A 61 -9.68 2.48 10.01
N VAL A 62 -10.88 2.05 9.63
CA VAL A 62 -11.95 2.93 9.17
C VAL A 62 -13.22 2.54 9.93
N VAL A 63 -13.94 3.54 10.42
CA VAL A 63 -15.22 3.39 11.09
C VAL A 63 -16.30 4.02 10.22
N LEU A 64 -17.27 3.19 9.81
CA LEU A 64 -18.39 3.58 8.96
C LEU A 64 -19.71 3.45 9.72
N ARG A 65 -20.64 4.36 9.45
CA ARG A 65 -22.04 4.28 9.88
C ARG A 65 -22.80 3.29 9.00
N ASN A 66 -23.54 2.38 9.63
CA ASN A 66 -24.26 1.31 8.95
C ASN A 66 -25.68 1.10 9.50
N ASN A 67 -26.40 2.20 9.76
CA ASN A 67 -27.73 2.17 10.37
C ASN A 67 -28.80 1.45 9.52
N ASP A 68 -28.57 1.35 8.21
CA ASP A 68 -29.43 0.70 7.23
C ASP A 68 -28.93 -0.68 6.80
N LEU A 69 -27.85 -1.18 7.41
CA LEU A 69 -27.22 -2.46 7.10
C LEU A 69 -26.75 -2.62 5.64
N ALA A 70 -26.57 -1.51 4.91
CA ALA A 70 -26.23 -1.55 3.49
C ALA A 70 -24.77 -1.91 3.20
N ILE A 71 -23.86 -1.81 4.19
CA ILE A 71 -22.44 -2.09 3.96
C ILE A 71 -22.21 -3.61 3.76
N PRO A 72 -21.68 -4.04 2.60
CA PRO A 72 -21.42 -5.45 2.31
C PRO A 72 -20.24 -6.00 3.14
N ASP A 73 -19.90 -7.27 2.93
CA ASP A 73 -18.66 -7.83 3.46
C ASP A 73 -17.50 -7.39 2.56
N LEU A 74 -16.64 -6.52 3.10
CA LEU A 74 -15.49 -5.93 2.44
C LEU A 74 -14.20 -6.68 2.77
N LYS A 75 -14.23 -7.78 3.53
CA LYS A 75 -12.99 -8.55 3.80
C LYS A 75 -12.34 -8.99 2.49
N GLY A 76 -11.03 -8.76 2.40
CA GLY A 76 -10.25 -9.04 1.20
C GLY A 76 -10.26 -7.93 0.16
N TRP A 77 -11.16 -6.94 0.23
CA TRP A 77 -11.17 -5.77 -0.66
C TRP A 77 -9.97 -4.86 -0.36
N TRP A 78 -9.59 -4.04 -1.33
CA TRP A 78 -8.49 -3.09 -1.21
C TRP A 78 -8.96 -1.65 -1.39
N VAL A 79 -8.18 -0.71 -0.86
CA VAL A 79 -8.42 0.73 -0.95
C VAL A 79 -7.09 1.46 -1.07
N GLU A 80 -7.06 2.52 -1.87
CA GLU A 80 -5.97 3.50 -1.91
C GLU A 80 -6.51 4.83 -1.37
N PRO A 81 -6.44 5.03 -0.04
CA PRO A 81 -7.07 6.18 0.57
C PRO A 81 -6.43 7.48 0.08
N GLY A 82 -7.26 8.46 -0.24
CA GLY A 82 -6.83 9.79 -0.65
C GLY A 82 -7.15 10.83 0.40
N PHE A 83 -6.19 11.68 0.73
CA PHE A 83 -6.38 12.79 1.66
C PHE A 83 -6.12 14.12 0.95
N GLY A 84 -7.04 15.06 1.12
CA GLY A 84 -6.89 16.41 0.60
C GLY A 84 -8.02 17.34 0.99
N ALA A 85 -8.38 18.26 0.09
CA ALA A 85 -9.32 19.33 0.36
C ALA A 85 -10.19 19.68 -0.85
N ASP A 86 -11.36 20.26 -0.59
CA ASP A 86 -12.18 20.91 -1.61
C ASP A 86 -11.57 22.28 -1.99
N THR A 87 -10.97 22.35 -3.17
CA THR A 87 -10.30 23.55 -3.71
C THR A 87 -11.27 24.52 -4.39
N SER A 88 -12.55 24.13 -4.57
CA SER A 88 -13.58 25.00 -5.14
C SER A 88 -14.11 26.04 -4.15
N VAL A 89 -13.93 25.78 -2.85
CA VAL A 89 -14.42 26.63 -1.77
C VAL A 89 -13.33 27.61 -1.35
N GLY A 90 -13.67 28.88 -1.15
CA GLY A 90 -12.72 29.89 -0.65
C GLY A 90 -11.91 30.61 -1.72
N GLY A 91 -12.20 30.39 -3.01
CA GLY A 91 -11.61 31.16 -4.11
C GLY A 91 -10.15 30.81 -4.41
N PHE A 92 -9.71 29.59 -4.07
CA PHE A 92 -8.34 29.11 -4.28
C PHE A 92 -8.01 28.74 -5.74
N GLY A 93 -8.96 28.94 -6.66
CA GLY A 93 -8.75 28.72 -8.10
C GLY A 93 -8.90 27.26 -8.57
N GLY A 94 -9.15 26.33 -7.66
CA GLY A 94 -9.34 24.91 -7.97
C GLY A 94 -10.77 24.57 -8.39
N SER A 95 -10.93 23.35 -8.91
CA SER A 95 -12.15 22.92 -9.61
C SER A 95 -13.01 21.90 -8.85
N GLY A 96 -12.64 21.55 -7.61
CA GLY A 96 -13.41 20.60 -6.80
C GLY A 96 -12.58 19.92 -5.71
N GLU A 97 -12.94 18.67 -5.40
CA GLU A 97 -12.22 17.85 -4.43
C GLU A 97 -10.89 17.37 -5.01
N GLU A 98 -9.78 17.82 -4.42
CA GLU A 98 -8.43 17.39 -4.77
C GLU A 98 -7.83 16.61 -3.61
N TYR A 99 -7.25 15.45 -3.90
CA TYR A 99 -6.66 14.56 -2.90
C TYR A 99 -5.43 13.86 -3.45
N GLU A 100 -4.47 13.58 -2.56
CA GLU A 100 -3.33 12.72 -2.88
C GLU A 100 -3.56 11.34 -2.29
N LYS A 101 -3.51 10.32 -3.16
CA LYS A 101 -3.61 8.92 -2.74
C LYS A 101 -2.33 8.49 -2.02
N ILE A 102 -2.49 7.79 -0.91
CA ILE A 102 -1.39 7.08 -0.25
C ILE A 102 -1.32 5.63 -0.76
N ARG A 103 -0.42 4.83 -0.17
CA ARG A 103 -0.25 3.41 -0.52
C ARG A 103 -1.53 2.60 -0.34
N ARG A 104 -1.60 1.47 -1.03
CA ARG A 104 -2.73 0.54 -0.98
C ARG A 104 -2.79 -0.21 0.35
N TYR A 105 -4.01 -0.39 0.84
CA TYR A 105 -4.35 -1.17 2.02
C TYR A 105 -5.42 -2.20 1.68
N TRP A 106 -5.45 -3.30 2.43
CA TRP A 106 -6.48 -4.34 2.29
C TRP A 106 -7.23 -4.54 3.59
N VAL A 107 -8.52 -4.78 3.48
CA VAL A 107 -9.39 -5.10 4.60
C VAL A 107 -9.07 -6.51 5.08
N THR A 108 -8.53 -6.63 6.29
CA THR A 108 -8.24 -7.93 6.93
C THR A 108 -9.41 -8.43 7.74
N ASN A 109 -10.08 -7.51 8.43
CA ASN A 109 -11.12 -7.82 9.38
C ASN A 109 -12.21 -6.75 9.31
N GLN A 110 -13.44 -7.20 9.47
CA GLN A 110 -14.62 -6.36 9.50
C GLN A 110 -15.47 -6.76 10.70
N GLN A 111 -15.68 -5.80 11.60
CA GLN A 111 -16.49 -5.98 12.79
C GLN A 111 -17.74 -5.12 12.70
N LYS A 112 -18.91 -5.73 12.89
CA LYS A 112 -20.19 -5.03 12.97
C LYS A 112 -20.52 -4.86 14.45
N ILE A 113 -20.66 -3.62 14.91
CA ILE A 113 -21.04 -3.31 16.30
C ILE A 113 -22.44 -2.69 16.27
N SER A 114 -23.35 -3.31 17.00
CA SER A 114 -24.73 -2.85 17.16
C SER A 114 -24.97 -2.36 18.58
N ALA A 115 -25.40 -1.11 18.72
CA ALA A 115 -25.97 -0.55 19.94
C ALA A 115 -27.41 -0.08 19.66
N PRO A 116 -28.28 0.07 20.67
CA PRO A 116 -29.63 0.59 20.45
C PRO A 116 -29.60 1.93 19.70
N GLY A 117 -30.19 1.96 18.49
CA GLY A 117 -30.27 3.15 17.64
C GLY A 117 -29.02 3.49 16.82
N ASN A 118 -27.91 2.76 16.96
CA ASN A 118 -26.68 2.99 16.20
C ASN A 118 -26.01 1.69 15.78
N GLN A 119 -25.71 1.55 14.49
CA GLN A 119 -24.92 0.46 13.96
C GLN A 119 -23.70 1.02 13.24
N ILE A 120 -22.54 0.49 13.59
CA ILE A 120 -21.26 0.88 12.98
C ILE A 120 -20.52 -0.35 12.46
N VAL A 121 -19.68 -0.12 11.47
CA VAL A 121 -18.76 -1.10 10.90
C VAL A 121 -17.35 -0.59 11.13
N ILE A 122 -16.52 -1.42 11.76
CA ILE A 122 -15.08 -1.17 11.91
C ILE A 122 -14.35 -2.07 10.92
N LEU A 123 -13.59 -1.45 10.04
CA LEU A 123 -12.70 -2.11 9.10
C LEU A 123 -11.27 -1.97 9.62
N GLN A 124 -10.54 -3.08 9.66
CA GLN A 124 -9.12 -3.10 9.97
C GLN A 124 -8.34 -3.40 8.69
N PHE A 125 -7.23 -2.70 8.53
CA PHE A 125 -6.43 -2.73 7.33
C PHE A 125 -5.00 -3.15 7.62
N GLU A 126 -4.37 -3.69 6.59
CA GLU A 126 -2.94 -3.93 6.53
C GLU A 126 -2.39 -3.43 5.20
N GLY A 127 -1.13 -3.01 5.19
CA GLY A 127 -0.42 -2.74 3.95
C GLY A 127 0.27 -3.99 3.37
N ILE A 128 0.94 -3.78 2.25
CA ILE A 128 1.57 -4.85 1.47
C ILE A 128 2.65 -5.60 2.24
N TRP A 129 3.43 -4.93 3.09
CA TRP A 129 4.49 -5.58 3.87
C TRP A 129 3.98 -6.66 4.82
N ARG A 130 2.93 -6.36 5.60
CA ARG A 130 2.27 -7.34 6.47
C ARG A 130 1.70 -8.52 5.68
N ARG A 131 1.25 -8.27 4.44
CA ARG A 131 0.78 -9.33 3.55
C ARG A 131 1.90 -10.21 3.06
N MET A 132 2.98 -9.63 2.57
CA MET A 132 4.16 -10.36 2.11
C MET A 132 4.79 -11.19 3.23
N MET A 133 4.77 -10.70 4.47
CA MET A 133 5.22 -11.46 5.66
C MET A 133 4.37 -12.70 5.98
N ARG A 134 3.13 -12.75 5.50
CA ARG A 134 2.26 -13.94 5.66
C ARG A 134 2.22 -14.81 4.42
N HIS A 135 2.76 -14.34 3.29
CA HIS A 135 2.78 -15.07 2.04
C HIS A 135 3.99 -16.00 2.01
N LEU A 136 3.75 -17.28 2.31
CA LEU A 136 4.77 -18.32 2.33
C LEU A 136 5.22 -18.68 0.91
N MET A 137 6.53 -18.77 0.72
CA MET A 137 7.14 -18.95 -0.58
C MET A 137 7.26 -20.45 -0.90
N LEU A 138 6.13 -21.04 -1.30
CA LEU A 138 5.99 -22.48 -1.62
C LEU A 138 6.19 -22.80 -3.11
N THR A 139 6.26 -21.78 -3.97
CA THR A 139 6.21 -21.92 -5.43
C THR A 139 7.55 -22.23 -6.08
N LEU A 140 8.67 -22.10 -5.34
CA LEU A 140 10.01 -22.37 -5.86
C LEU A 140 10.57 -23.69 -5.33
N GLY A 141 10.95 -24.58 -6.25
CA GLY A 141 11.52 -25.89 -5.96
C GLY A 141 10.53 -27.06 -6.11
N ILE A 142 11.00 -28.27 -5.80
CA ILE A 142 10.19 -29.50 -5.86
C ILE A 142 9.97 -29.99 -4.43
N SER A 143 8.74 -30.42 -4.14
CA SER A 143 8.40 -31.10 -2.89
C SER A 143 9.37 -32.27 -2.63
N PRO A 144 9.87 -32.48 -1.41
CA PRO A 144 9.42 -31.85 -0.15
C PRO A 144 10.24 -30.65 0.33
N VAL A 145 11.34 -30.28 -0.35
CA VAL A 145 12.34 -29.35 0.19
C VAL A 145 12.09 -27.90 -0.25
N PHE A 146 11.38 -27.66 -1.37
CA PHE A 146 11.03 -26.32 -1.88
C PHE A 146 12.18 -25.28 -1.78
N GLY A 147 13.40 -25.69 -2.14
CA GLY A 147 14.59 -24.83 -2.11
C GLY A 147 15.02 -24.42 -3.52
N ALA A 148 15.62 -23.24 -3.62
CA ALA A 148 16.23 -22.75 -4.86
C ALA A 148 17.38 -21.78 -4.55
N THR A 149 18.44 -21.81 -5.37
CA THR A 149 19.52 -20.83 -5.32
C THR A 149 19.38 -19.87 -6.48
N MET A 150 19.36 -18.57 -6.18
CA MET A 150 19.47 -17.53 -7.19
C MET A 150 20.90 -17.00 -7.27
N GLN A 151 21.40 -16.80 -8.48
CA GLN A 151 22.66 -16.10 -8.73
C GLN A 151 22.37 -14.86 -9.57
N LYS A 152 22.02 -13.77 -8.89
CA LYS A 152 21.52 -12.53 -9.48
C LYS A 152 22.00 -11.32 -8.68
N THR A 153 21.89 -10.12 -9.23
CA THR A 153 22.10 -8.90 -8.43
C THR A 153 21.00 -8.77 -7.38
N ILE A 154 21.24 -7.99 -6.33
CA ILE A 154 20.23 -7.80 -5.27
C ILE A 154 19.00 -7.09 -5.84
N TYR A 155 19.20 -6.15 -6.78
CA TYR A 155 18.10 -5.52 -7.51
C TYR A 155 17.25 -6.55 -8.26
N ASP A 156 17.88 -7.42 -9.06
CA ASP A 156 17.16 -8.45 -9.82
C ASP A 156 16.42 -9.44 -8.91
N ILE A 157 16.97 -9.73 -7.72
CA ILE A 157 16.29 -10.57 -6.72
C ILE A 157 15.02 -9.87 -6.22
N LEU A 158 15.13 -8.59 -5.84
CA LEU A 158 13.98 -7.79 -5.39
C LEU A 158 12.93 -7.63 -6.50
N GLU A 159 13.38 -7.35 -7.73
CA GLU A 159 12.53 -7.26 -8.92
C GLU A 159 11.79 -8.58 -9.15
N PHE A 160 12.50 -9.72 -9.13
CA PHE A 160 11.88 -11.03 -9.27
C PHE A 160 10.78 -11.27 -8.23
N PHE A 161 11.01 -10.92 -6.96
CA PHE A 161 9.99 -11.11 -5.93
C PHE A 161 8.81 -10.16 -6.06
N ILE A 162 9.05 -8.88 -6.34
CA ILE A 162 7.99 -7.87 -6.44
C ILE A 162 7.17 -8.06 -7.72
N GLU A 163 7.85 -8.31 -8.82
CA GLU A 163 7.24 -8.32 -10.15
C GLU A 163 6.80 -9.71 -10.55
N GLU A 164 7.68 -10.71 -10.47
CA GLU A 164 7.39 -12.04 -11.01
C GLU A 164 6.64 -12.91 -10.00
N ASN A 165 7.09 -12.95 -8.74
CA ASN A 165 6.48 -13.82 -7.73
C ASN A 165 5.08 -13.35 -7.34
N LEU A 166 4.89 -12.05 -7.06
CA LEU A 166 3.56 -11.52 -6.73
C LEU A 166 2.60 -11.58 -7.93
N LYS A 167 3.08 -11.44 -9.18
CA LYS A 167 2.24 -11.65 -10.39
C LYS A 167 1.93 -13.14 -10.63
N ALA A 168 2.85 -14.06 -10.33
CA ALA A 168 2.63 -15.49 -10.52
C ALA A 168 1.59 -16.06 -9.55
N ASP A 169 1.58 -15.62 -8.30
CA ASP A 169 0.55 -15.98 -7.33
C ASP A 169 -0.85 -15.51 -7.79
N VAL A 170 -0.90 -14.30 -8.35
CA VAL A 170 -2.06 -13.72 -9.05
C VAL A 170 -2.52 -14.58 -10.24
N ALA A 171 -1.60 -15.05 -11.09
CA ALA A 171 -1.95 -15.88 -12.24
C ALA A 171 -2.47 -17.28 -11.85
N SER A 172 -1.98 -17.85 -10.75
CA SER A 172 -2.40 -19.17 -10.27
C SER A 172 -3.74 -19.15 -9.54
N SER A 173 -4.08 -18.03 -8.90
CA SER A 173 -5.35 -17.84 -8.19
C SER A 173 -6.48 -17.33 -9.10
N GLY A 174 -6.15 -16.82 -10.29
CA GLY A 174 -7.11 -16.28 -11.27
C GLY A 174 -7.39 -14.79 -11.12
N ASP A 175 -6.87 -14.15 -10.07
CA ASP A 175 -7.17 -12.76 -9.71
C ASP A 175 -6.11 -11.80 -10.26
N ARG A 176 -6.39 -11.15 -11.38
CA ARG A 176 -5.42 -10.38 -12.19
C ARG A 176 -4.81 -9.13 -11.52
N ALA A 177 -5.37 -8.63 -10.42
CA ALA A 177 -5.06 -7.29 -9.90
C ALA A 177 -4.62 -7.24 -8.43
N TYR A 178 -4.61 -8.38 -7.72
CA TYR A 178 -4.69 -8.32 -6.26
C TYR A 178 -3.42 -7.84 -5.56
N MET A 179 -2.25 -8.25 -6.06
CA MET A 179 -0.94 -7.92 -5.49
C MET A 179 0.11 -7.56 -6.56
N ALA A 180 -0.29 -7.41 -7.82
CA ALA A 180 0.62 -7.01 -8.89
C ALA A 180 1.29 -5.68 -8.52
N SER A 181 2.61 -5.72 -8.45
CA SER A 181 3.46 -4.63 -7.98
C SER A 181 4.59 -4.42 -8.98
N THR A 182 5.20 -3.24 -8.92
CA THR A 182 6.35 -2.90 -9.78
C THR A 182 7.48 -2.35 -8.93
N LEU A 183 8.72 -2.59 -9.33
CA LEU A 183 9.90 -1.97 -8.72
C LEU A 183 10.34 -0.78 -9.59
N GLU A 184 10.46 0.41 -9.01
CA GLU A 184 11.02 1.55 -9.71
C GLU A 184 12.48 1.28 -10.10
N ALA A 185 12.87 1.79 -11.27
CA ALA A 185 14.25 1.79 -11.70
C ALA A 185 15.13 2.52 -10.67
N ILE A 186 16.34 2.00 -10.43
CA ILE A 186 17.34 2.70 -9.64
C ILE A 186 17.64 4.01 -10.35
N GLY A 187 17.27 5.13 -9.72
CA GLY A 187 17.57 6.47 -10.23
C GLY A 187 19.05 6.82 -10.02
N ASP A 188 19.35 8.12 -9.97
CA ASP A 188 20.73 8.62 -9.82
C ASP A 188 21.36 8.35 -8.44
N GLN A 189 20.57 7.84 -7.48
CA GLN A 189 21.04 7.40 -6.17
C GLN A 189 21.32 5.90 -6.23
N SER A 190 22.57 5.50 -6.05
CA SER A 190 22.99 4.09 -5.96
C SER A 190 24.07 3.92 -4.90
N ASP A 191 24.04 2.80 -4.17
CA ASP A 191 25.15 2.39 -3.30
C ASP A 191 26.21 1.56 -4.03
N THR A 192 26.08 1.39 -5.36
CA THR A 192 26.93 0.56 -6.24
C THR A 192 26.98 -0.92 -5.88
N ILE A 193 26.22 -1.35 -4.87
CA ILE A 193 26.17 -2.73 -4.40
C ILE A 193 24.95 -3.42 -5.00
N ILE A 194 23.78 -2.76 -4.91
CA ILE A 194 22.49 -3.35 -5.25
C ILE A 194 22.41 -3.84 -6.72
N ASP A 195 23.04 -3.13 -7.64
CA ASP A 195 22.97 -3.30 -9.10
C ASP A 195 24.23 -3.91 -9.72
N ILE A 196 25.32 -4.04 -8.96
CA ILE A 196 26.60 -4.54 -9.47
C ILE A 196 26.96 -5.89 -8.86
N ILE A 197 26.76 -6.06 -7.54
CA ILE A 197 27.21 -7.26 -6.84
C ILE A 197 26.20 -8.38 -7.07
N THR A 198 26.64 -9.42 -7.78
CA THR A 198 25.91 -10.68 -7.89
C THR A 198 26.16 -11.52 -6.64
N VAL A 199 25.09 -11.99 -6.01
CA VAL A 199 25.16 -12.82 -4.80
C VAL A 199 24.61 -14.21 -5.08
N PHE A 200 25.12 -15.20 -4.33
CA PHE A 200 24.44 -16.49 -4.18
C PHE A 200 23.40 -16.33 -3.09
N PHE A 201 22.13 -16.47 -3.44
CA PHE A 201 21.01 -16.26 -2.54
C PHE A 201 20.17 -17.53 -2.46
N ASP A 202 20.34 -18.26 -1.35
CA ASP A 202 19.62 -19.51 -1.09
C ASP A 202 18.26 -19.23 -0.44
N LEU A 203 17.22 -19.76 -1.07
CA LEU A 203 15.82 -19.70 -0.63
C LEU A 203 15.48 -20.96 0.15
N ASN A 204 14.76 -20.78 1.25
CA ASN A 204 14.23 -21.88 2.07
C ASN A 204 15.31 -22.86 2.54
N GLU A 205 16.54 -22.39 2.78
CA GLU A 205 17.69 -23.25 3.10
C GLU A 205 17.47 -24.04 4.41
N HIS A 206 16.77 -23.45 5.38
CA HIS A 206 16.55 -24.04 6.70
C HIS A 206 15.08 -24.23 7.07
N TYR A 207 14.20 -23.36 6.58
CA TYR A 207 12.75 -23.40 6.81
C TYR A 207 12.03 -22.73 5.65
N ILE A 208 10.72 -22.90 5.56
CA ILE A 208 9.90 -22.22 4.54
C ILE A 208 9.77 -20.75 4.94
N GLU A 209 10.41 -19.88 4.18
CA GLU A 209 10.42 -18.44 4.38
C GLU A 209 9.19 -17.80 3.70
N SER A 210 8.75 -16.68 4.25
CA SER A 210 7.81 -15.77 3.59
C SER A 210 8.53 -14.89 2.57
N VAL A 211 7.78 -14.36 1.60
CA VAL A 211 8.31 -13.38 0.64
C VAL A 211 8.88 -12.17 1.38
N GLY A 212 8.20 -11.71 2.43
CA GLY A 212 8.67 -10.59 3.26
C GLY A 212 10.04 -10.85 3.90
N GLU A 213 10.27 -12.05 4.45
CA GLU A 213 11.56 -12.43 5.07
C GLU A 213 12.68 -12.51 4.04
N ILE A 214 12.40 -13.10 2.87
CA ILE A 214 13.36 -13.18 1.77
C ILE A 214 13.74 -11.77 1.28
N MET A 215 12.76 -10.90 1.08
CA MET A 215 13.00 -9.51 0.66
C MET A 215 13.82 -8.74 1.71
N GLN A 216 13.55 -8.93 3.00
CA GLN A 216 14.34 -8.30 4.07
C GLN A 216 15.78 -8.83 4.10
N ARG A 217 15.99 -10.13 3.92
CA ARG A 217 17.34 -10.70 3.79
C ARG A 217 18.09 -10.10 2.61
N ALA A 218 17.44 -9.97 1.45
CA ALA A 218 18.04 -9.34 0.27
C ALA A 218 18.40 -7.87 0.53
N GLN A 219 17.50 -7.11 1.16
CA GLN A 219 17.76 -5.71 1.56
C GLN A 219 18.92 -5.59 2.54
N ASN A 220 19.03 -6.48 3.51
CA ASN A 220 20.10 -6.47 4.53
C ASN A 220 21.52 -6.69 3.97
N LEU A 221 21.64 -7.17 2.72
CA LEU A 221 22.92 -7.25 2.01
C LEU A 221 23.36 -5.89 1.43
N THR A 222 22.48 -4.89 1.46
CA THR A 222 22.71 -3.53 0.98
C THR A 222 22.52 -2.52 2.11
N LYS A 223 22.70 -1.23 1.80
CA LYS A 223 22.29 -0.16 2.71
C LYS A 223 20.92 0.42 2.36
N CYS A 224 20.17 -0.19 1.46
CA CYS A 224 18.88 0.35 1.02
C CYS A 224 17.71 -0.11 1.89
N TYR A 225 16.59 0.59 1.76
CA TYR A 225 15.27 0.13 2.21
C TYR A 225 14.26 0.36 1.09
N LEU A 226 13.19 -0.42 1.11
CA LEU A 226 12.10 -0.28 0.15
C LEU A 226 10.96 0.54 0.72
N ARG A 227 10.54 1.56 -0.02
CA ARG A 227 9.36 2.36 0.29
C ARG A 227 8.23 2.04 -0.68
N VAL A 228 7.06 1.73 -0.15
CA VAL A 228 5.86 1.49 -0.96
C VAL A 228 5.15 2.82 -1.23
N LYS A 229 4.81 3.06 -2.50
CA LYS A 229 4.04 4.22 -2.96
C LYS A 229 2.62 3.84 -3.38
N LYS A 230 1.83 4.84 -3.74
CA LYS A 230 0.53 4.66 -4.41
C LYS A 230 0.68 3.81 -5.68
N GLY A 231 -0.35 3.05 -6.04
CA GLY A 231 -0.31 2.19 -7.23
C GLY A 231 0.62 0.99 -7.12
N MET A 232 0.93 0.52 -5.91
CA MET A 232 1.75 -0.69 -5.69
C MET A 232 3.19 -0.60 -6.24
N VAL A 233 3.73 0.61 -6.25
CA VAL A 233 5.08 0.88 -6.73
C VAL A 233 6.07 0.84 -5.55
N PHE A 234 7.09 -0.01 -5.65
CA PHE A 234 8.20 -0.07 -4.70
C PHE A 234 9.33 0.85 -5.17
N GLU A 235 9.84 1.70 -4.29
CA GLU A 235 10.98 2.57 -4.53
C GLU A 235 12.15 2.15 -3.64
N VAL A 236 13.33 1.96 -4.25
CA VAL A 236 14.58 1.78 -3.51
C VAL A 236 15.02 3.13 -2.95
N ARG A 237 15.24 3.20 -1.64
CA ARG A 237 15.74 4.38 -0.94
C ARG A 237 17.02 4.06 -0.19
N TYR A 238 17.89 5.06 -0.12
CA TYR A 238 19.12 4.98 0.67
C TYR A 238 19.02 5.93 1.87
N PRO A 239 19.54 5.55 3.05
CA PRO A 239 19.72 6.45 4.17
C PRO A 239 20.57 7.64 3.73
N GLN A 240 20.02 8.85 3.86
CA GLN A 240 20.79 10.06 3.58
C GLN A 240 21.56 10.48 4.83
N THR A 241 22.81 10.92 4.64
CA THR A 241 23.66 11.45 5.72
C THR A 241 23.30 12.89 6.11
N SER A 242 22.48 13.58 5.32
CA SER A 242 21.94 14.90 5.61
C SER A 242 20.43 14.89 5.38
N ASP A 243 19.66 15.05 6.46
CA ASP A 243 18.20 15.17 6.40
C ASP A 243 17.81 16.49 5.72
N SER A 244 17.41 16.44 4.46
CA SER A 244 16.26 17.21 4.01
C SER A 244 15.08 16.24 3.93
N GLY A 245 14.64 15.77 5.09
CA GLY A 245 13.44 14.95 5.18
C GLY A 245 12.28 15.74 4.59
N ASP A 246 11.77 15.30 3.43
CA ASP A 246 10.48 15.74 2.91
C ASP A 246 9.40 15.22 3.87
N ALA A 247 9.24 15.93 4.99
CA ALA A 247 8.12 15.74 5.90
C ALA A 247 6.86 16.23 5.19
N THR A 248 6.14 15.30 4.55
CA THR A 248 4.81 15.57 4.03
C THR A 248 3.84 15.48 5.21
N TYR A 249 3.44 16.63 5.75
CA TYR A 249 2.34 16.71 6.70
C TYR A 249 1.03 16.67 5.90
N TYR A 250 0.14 15.74 6.25
CA TYR A 250 -1.26 15.72 5.79
C TYR A 250 -2.16 16.21 6.91
#